data_AF-A0A1Y1RGC4-F1
#
_entry.id   AF-A0A1Y1RGC4-F1
#
_cell.length_a   1.000
_cell.length_b   1.000
_cell.length_c   1.000
_cell.angle_alpha   90.00
_cell.angle_beta   90.00
_cell.angle_gamma   90.00
#
_symmetry.space_group_name_H-M   'P 1'
#
loop_
_entity.id
_entity.type
_entity.pdbx_description
1 polymer ?
#
loop_
_entity_poly.entity_id
_entity_poly.type
_entity_poly.pdbx_seq_one_letter_code
_entity_poly.pdbx_strand_id
1 'polypeptide(L)'
;MNKSWFKELLDTLKDRVKEGSEFKLGPSGVSVGQAPVLPDNVNNNDVIDDGYTPDGLGIAETTPQVQDDLSDKVSLTHRTSFWKMKNGRPYYRIFVNTHAQTEEIKNLIAKVVYQLHPTFKNPIRAIISSDDDFLLKTNGWGEFIIKAEVHFSSEHPPVKLNRYIDFKA
;
A
#
# COMPACT_ATOMS: atom_id res chain seq x y z
N MET A 1 16.34 16.26 -5.56
CA MET A 1 15.34 15.24 -5.20
C MET A 1 14.28 15.22 -6.31
N ASN A 2 14.34 14.20 -7.16
CA ASN A 2 13.77 14.20 -8.51
C ASN A 2 12.24 14.08 -8.51
N LYS A 3 11.59 15.11 -9.07
CA LYS A 3 10.14 15.18 -9.36
C LYS A 3 9.76 14.47 -10.68
N SER A 4 10.71 13.74 -11.29
CA SER A 4 10.58 13.21 -12.67
C SER A 4 9.68 11.97 -12.74
N TRP A 5 9.87 11.03 -11.83
CA TRP A 5 9.18 9.74 -11.84
C TRP A 5 7.64 9.87 -11.69
N PHE A 6 7.16 10.87 -10.94
CA PHE A 6 5.73 11.08 -10.77
C PHE A 6 5.06 11.72 -12.00
N LYS A 7 5.84 12.44 -12.83
CA LYS A 7 5.34 12.98 -14.09
C LYS A 7 5.22 11.87 -15.14
N GLU A 8 6.23 11.00 -15.23
CA GLU A 8 6.20 9.83 -16.11
C GLU A 8 4.99 8.93 -15.80
N LEU A 9 4.69 8.69 -14.52
CA LEU A 9 3.50 7.93 -14.13
C LEU A 9 2.19 8.58 -14.61
N LEU A 10 2.07 9.91 -14.50
CA LEU A 10 0.85 10.63 -14.90
C LEU A 10 0.68 10.72 -16.41
N ASP A 11 1.79 10.81 -17.16
CA ASP A 11 1.75 10.84 -18.62
C ASP A 11 1.40 9.46 -19.17
N THR A 12 1.97 8.38 -18.61
CA THR A 12 1.61 7.00 -18.96
C THR A 12 0.12 6.69 -18.69
N LEU A 13 -0.46 7.27 -17.63
CA LEU A 13 -1.89 7.12 -17.36
C LEU A 13 -2.78 7.91 -18.32
N LYS A 14 -2.33 9.10 -18.76
CA LYS A 14 -3.07 9.91 -19.74
C LYS A 14 -3.06 9.30 -21.13
N ASP A 15 -1.93 8.70 -21.53
CA ASP A 15 -1.84 8.06 -22.85
C ASP A 15 -2.68 6.79 -22.90
N ARG A 16 -2.79 6.04 -21.80
CA ARG A 16 -3.71 4.91 -21.68
C ARG A 16 -5.20 5.26 -21.79
N VAL A 17 -5.59 6.46 -21.33
CA VAL A 17 -6.97 6.97 -21.49
C VAL A 17 -7.26 7.37 -22.95
N LYS A 18 -6.25 7.83 -23.71
CA LYS A 18 -6.38 8.12 -25.14
C LYS A 18 -6.49 6.86 -25.99
N GLU A 19 -5.89 5.75 -25.56
CA GLU A 19 -5.90 4.45 -26.25
C GLU A 19 -7.24 3.68 -26.13
N GLY A 20 -8.27 4.27 -25.50
CA GLY A 20 -9.65 3.80 -25.63
C GLY A 20 -10.01 2.56 -24.79
N SER A 21 -9.31 2.32 -23.69
CA SER A 21 -9.67 1.24 -22.76
C SER A 21 -10.96 1.56 -21.99
N GLU A 22 -11.92 0.62 -21.99
CA GLU A 22 -13.23 0.82 -21.33
C GLU A 22 -13.07 0.92 -19.80
N PHE A 23 -13.49 2.07 -19.25
CA PHE A 23 -13.70 2.25 -17.82
C PHE A 23 -15.17 1.98 -17.50
N LYS A 24 -15.48 0.93 -16.73
CA LYS A 24 -16.84 0.69 -16.24
C LYS A 24 -16.94 1.03 -14.75
N LEU A 25 -17.79 2.04 -14.47
CA LEU A 25 -18.16 2.46 -13.14
C LEU A 25 -19.40 1.69 -12.70
N GLY A 26 -19.25 0.81 -11.71
CA GLY A 26 -20.36 0.07 -11.10
C GLY A 26 -20.60 0.52 -9.65
N PRO A 27 -21.74 0.12 -9.05
CA PRO A 27 -22.12 0.50 -7.67
C PRO A 27 -21.16 -0.03 -6.59
N SER A 28 -20.21 -0.91 -6.95
CA SER A 28 -19.18 -1.45 -6.05
C SER A 28 -17.76 -0.95 -6.35
N GLY A 29 -17.58 0.05 -7.23
CA GLY A 29 -16.29 0.68 -7.52
C GLY A 29 -15.84 0.57 -8.99
N VAL A 30 -14.60 1.00 -9.24
CA VAL A 30 -13.95 1.04 -10.57
C VAL A 30 -13.39 -0.34 -10.90
N SER A 31 -13.89 -0.97 -11.96
CA SER A 31 -13.25 -2.14 -12.56
C SER A 31 -12.41 -1.68 -13.74
N VAL A 32 -11.09 -1.86 -13.65
CA VAL A 32 -10.21 -1.85 -14.81
C VAL A 32 -10.23 -3.29 -15.29
N GLY A 33 -10.70 -3.55 -16.51
CA GLY A 33 -10.88 -4.90 -17.04
C GLY A 33 -9.61 -5.77 -16.98
N GLN A 34 -9.72 -7.04 -17.36
CA GLN A 34 -8.58 -7.96 -17.39
C GLN A 34 -7.39 -7.36 -18.13
N ALA A 35 -6.18 -7.54 -17.58
CA ALA A 35 -4.94 -7.21 -18.26
C ALA A 35 -4.91 -7.93 -19.62
N PRO A 36 -4.46 -7.27 -20.71
CA PRO A 36 -4.34 -7.93 -21.99
C PRO A 36 -3.42 -9.14 -21.85
N VAL A 37 -3.91 -10.29 -22.31
CA VAL A 37 -3.08 -11.49 -22.41
C VAL A 37 -2.03 -11.19 -23.46
N LEU A 38 -0.75 -11.20 -23.07
CA LEU A 38 0.33 -11.06 -24.03
C LEU A 38 0.27 -12.25 -25.00
N PRO A 39 0.43 -12.03 -26.31
CA PRO A 39 0.46 -13.15 -27.25
C PRO A 39 1.67 -14.04 -26.93
N ASP A 40 1.45 -15.36 -26.87
CA ASP A 40 2.47 -16.37 -26.58
C ASP A 40 3.62 -16.40 -27.61
N ASN A 41 3.48 -15.65 -28.71
CA ASN A 41 4.45 -15.57 -29.78
C ASN A 41 4.87 -14.12 -30.01
N VAL A 42 5.87 -13.68 -29.23
CA VAL A 42 6.55 -12.40 -29.46
C VAL A 42 7.34 -12.53 -30.76
N ASN A 43 6.92 -11.81 -31.80
CA ASN A 43 7.69 -11.70 -33.03
C ASN A 43 9.03 -11.01 -32.70
N ASN A 44 10.16 -11.62 -33.09
CA ASN A 44 11.50 -11.10 -32.79
C ASN A 44 11.74 -9.67 -33.32
N ASN A 45 10.90 -9.18 -34.23
CA ASN A 45 10.97 -7.82 -34.76
C ASN A 45 10.26 -6.76 -33.89
N ASP A 46 9.53 -7.17 -32.85
CA ASP A 46 8.80 -6.27 -31.92
C ASP A 46 9.50 -6.14 -30.55
N VAL A 47 10.69 -6.72 -30.40
CA VAL A 47 11.50 -6.56 -29.18
C VAL A 47 12.06 -5.13 -29.17
N ILE A 48 11.70 -4.38 -28.13
CA ILE A 48 12.23 -3.03 -27.91
C ILE A 48 13.70 -3.18 -27.50
N ASP A 49 14.61 -2.81 -28.40
CA ASP A 49 16.04 -2.68 -28.12
C ASP A 49 16.26 -1.40 -27.30
N ASP A 50 16.25 -1.55 -25.98
CA ASP A 50 16.54 -0.47 -25.02
C ASP A 50 18.04 -0.31 -24.73
N GLY A 51 18.90 -1.03 -25.47
CA GLY A 51 20.35 -0.97 -25.34
C GLY A 51 20.91 -1.70 -24.12
N TYR A 52 20.12 -2.55 -23.45
CA TYR A 52 20.59 -3.37 -22.34
C TYR A 52 21.07 -4.75 -22.82
N THR A 53 22.39 -4.95 -22.87
CA THR A 53 22.98 -6.29 -22.95
C THR A 53 23.29 -6.78 -21.54
N PRO A 54 22.61 -7.82 -21.02
CA PRO A 54 23.01 -8.46 -19.78
C PRO A 54 24.27 -9.29 -20.07
N ASP A 55 25.40 -8.85 -19.53
CA ASP A 55 26.56 -9.70 -19.39
C ASP A 55 26.15 -10.90 -18.53
N GLY A 56 26.08 -12.06 -19.19
CA GLY A 56 25.73 -13.39 -18.69
C GLY A 56 25.36 -13.53 -17.22
N LEU A 57 24.15 -14.04 -16.97
CA LEU A 57 23.89 -15.18 -16.07
C LEU A 57 22.40 -15.55 -16.18
N GLY A 58 22.15 -16.85 -16.15
CA GLY A 58 20.89 -17.48 -16.58
C GLY A 58 19.65 -17.05 -15.81
N ILE A 59 18.53 -17.19 -16.51
CA ILE A 59 17.17 -17.24 -15.98
C ILE A 59 17.04 -18.33 -14.91
N ALA A 60 17.30 -17.96 -13.65
CA ALA A 60 16.66 -18.61 -12.52
C ALA A 60 15.44 -17.76 -12.17
N GLU A 61 14.30 -18.07 -12.78
CA GLU A 61 12.99 -17.64 -12.30
C GLU A 61 12.73 -18.31 -10.95
N THR A 62 13.25 -17.71 -9.88
CA THR A 62 12.78 -17.97 -8.52
C THR A 62 12.05 -16.73 -8.05
N THR A 63 10.81 -16.55 -8.50
CA THR A 63 9.87 -15.65 -7.82
C THR A 63 9.59 -16.23 -6.43
N PRO A 64 9.91 -15.54 -5.31
CA PRO A 64 9.73 -16.12 -3.98
C PRO A 64 8.23 -16.28 -3.64
N GLN A 65 7.75 -17.52 -3.65
CA GLN A 65 6.43 -17.97 -3.15
C GLN A 65 6.32 -17.94 -1.61
N VAL A 66 6.92 -16.96 -0.93
CA VAL A 66 7.00 -16.92 0.56
C VAL A 66 6.22 -15.74 1.17
N GLN A 67 5.71 -14.81 0.36
CA GLN A 67 5.08 -13.60 0.87
C GLN A 67 3.63 -13.77 1.39
N ASP A 68 2.96 -14.89 1.08
CA ASP A 68 1.54 -15.12 1.41
C ASP A 68 1.28 -15.58 2.85
N ASP A 69 2.25 -16.21 3.53
CA ASP A 69 2.00 -16.78 4.86
C ASP A 69 1.86 -15.71 5.97
N LEU A 70 2.51 -14.55 5.83
CA LEU A 70 2.47 -13.52 6.86
C LEU A 70 1.37 -12.46 6.61
N SER A 71 0.98 -12.22 5.36
CA SER A 71 -0.04 -11.22 5.03
C SER A 71 -1.40 -11.52 5.63
N ASP A 72 -1.78 -12.80 5.72
CA ASP A 72 -3.05 -13.23 6.30
C ASP A 72 -3.03 -13.25 7.83
N LYS A 73 -1.84 -13.15 8.43
CA LYS A 73 -1.64 -13.24 9.88
C LYS A 73 -1.45 -11.89 10.56
N VAL A 74 -1.37 -10.80 9.79
CA VAL A 74 -1.33 -9.43 10.31
C VAL A 74 -2.42 -8.57 9.69
N SER A 75 -3.08 -7.76 10.49
CA SER A 75 -4.17 -6.90 10.04
C SER A 75 -4.16 -5.55 10.73
N LEU A 76 -4.83 -4.57 10.12
CA LEU A 76 -5.04 -3.26 10.73
C LEU A 76 -6.44 -3.16 11.32
N THR A 77 -6.51 -2.76 12.58
CA THR A 77 -7.76 -2.39 13.25
C THR A 77 -7.73 -0.90 13.57
N HIS A 78 -8.91 -0.30 13.68
CA HIS A 78 -9.00 1.09 14.09
C HIS A 78 -10.20 1.33 15.00
N ARG A 79 -10.09 2.34 15.85
CA ARG A 79 -11.20 2.92 16.61
C ARG A 79 -11.13 4.43 16.52
N THR A 80 -12.30 5.05 16.55
CA THR A 80 -12.39 6.52 16.57
C THR A 80 -13.23 6.99 17.75
N SER A 81 -13.01 8.22 18.18
CA SER A 81 -13.78 8.83 19.25
C SER A 81 -13.88 10.32 19.00
N PHE A 82 -15.09 10.86 19.13
CA PHE A 82 -15.29 12.31 19.02
C PHE A 82 -14.40 13.05 20.01
N TRP A 83 -13.72 14.08 19.54
CA TRP A 83 -12.86 14.92 20.38
C TRP A 83 -13.45 16.30 20.62
N LYS A 84 -13.68 17.05 19.55
CA LYS A 84 -14.16 18.44 19.62
C LYS A 84 -14.65 18.95 18.28
N MET A 85 -15.40 20.05 18.33
CA MET A 85 -15.66 20.88 17.14
C MET A 85 -14.51 21.86 16.93
N LYS A 86 -14.05 22.00 15.68
CA LYS A 86 -13.06 23.01 15.27
C LYS A 86 -13.45 23.58 13.92
N ASN A 87 -13.60 24.89 13.82
CA ASN A 87 -14.01 25.59 12.60
C ASN A 87 -15.29 25.01 11.96
N GLY A 88 -16.30 24.71 12.78
CA GLY A 88 -17.57 24.14 12.33
C GLY A 88 -17.50 22.68 11.89
N ARG A 89 -16.39 21.96 12.11
CA ARG A 89 -16.23 20.54 11.75
C ARG A 89 -15.91 19.68 12.96
N PRO A 90 -16.46 18.46 13.06
CA PRO A 90 -16.07 17.52 14.10
C PRO A 90 -14.66 17.01 13.85
N TYR A 91 -13.88 16.90 14.92
CA TYR A 91 -12.58 16.26 14.95
C TYR A 91 -12.66 15.03 15.84
N TYR A 92 -11.99 13.97 15.41
CA TYR A 92 -11.96 12.67 16.06
C TYR A 92 -10.53 12.34 16.46
N ARG A 93 -10.39 11.66 17.60
CA ARG A 93 -9.20 10.88 17.94
C ARG A 93 -9.28 9.59 17.15
N ILE A 94 -8.20 9.26 16.45
CA ILE A 94 -8.06 8.08 15.62
C ILE A 94 -6.92 7.25 16.24
N PHE A 95 -7.23 5.98 16.47
CA PHE A 95 -6.29 4.99 17.00
C PHE A 95 -6.24 3.85 16.00
N VAL A 96 -5.05 3.54 15.50
CA VAL A 96 -4.82 2.43 14.55
C VAL A 96 -3.84 1.46 15.19
N ASN A 97 -4.23 0.19 15.27
CA ASN A 97 -3.43 -0.89 15.84
C ASN A 97 -3.09 -1.90 14.73
N THR A 98 -1.93 -2.53 14.86
CA THR A 98 -1.54 -3.67 14.02
C THR A 98 -1.74 -4.95 14.83
N HIS A 99 -2.77 -5.71 14.48
CA HIS A 99 -3.09 -6.97 15.14
C HIS A 99 -2.39 -8.12 14.44
N ALA A 100 -1.64 -8.93 15.19
CA ALA A 100 -1.08 -10.19 14.74
C ALA A 100 -1.93 -11.35 15.26
N GLN A 101 -2.07 -12.41 14.46
CA GLN A 101 -2.88 -13.58 14.79
C GLN A 101 -2.33 -14.35 16.02
N THR A 102 -1.01 -14.37 16.19
CA THR A 102 -0.32 -15.02 17.31
C THR A 102 0.75 -14.11 17.91
N GLU A 103 1.07 -14.31 19.19
CA GLU A 103 2.13 -13.56 19.88
C GLU A 103 3.52 -13.80 19.27
N GLU A 104 3.75 -14.99 18.71
CA GLU A 104 4.99 -15.32 17.99
C GLU A 104 5.19 -14.38 16.81
N ILE A 105 4.13 -14.15 16.02
CA ILE A 105 4.16 -13.26 14.85
C ILE A 105 4.32 -11.81 15.31
N LYS A 106 3.65 -11.41 16.39
CA LYS A 106 3.82 -10.08 16.98
C LYS A 106 5.29 -9.81 17.36
N ASN A 107 5.95 -10.80 17.98
CA ASN A 107 7.36 -10.72 18.36
C ASN A 107 8.32 -10.70 17.17
N LEU A 108 7.90 -11.18 16.00
CA LEU A 108 8.66 -11.05 14.76
C LEU A 108 8.59 -9.64 14.16
N ILE A 109 7.63 -8.79 14.53
CA ILE A 109 7.50 -7.45 13.98
C ILE A 109 8.54 -6.53 14.61
N ALA A 110 9.46 -6.00 13.78
CA ALA A 110 10.48 -5.04 14.20
C ALA A 110 9.92 -3.60 14.28
N LYS A 111 9.08 -3.23 13.32
CA LYS A 111 8.43 -1.90 13.28
C LYS A 111 7.25 -1.89 12.31
N VAL A 112 6.33 -0.96 12.51
CA VAL A 112 5.26 -0.64 11.57
C VAL A 112 5.41 0.79 11.08
N VAL A 113 5.46 0.97 9.76
CA VAL A 113 5.54 2.29 9.11
C VAL A 113 4.17 2.65 8.56
N TYR A 114 3.49 3.58 9.22
CA TYR A 114 2.21 4.10 8.78
C TYR A 114 2.40 5.27 7.82
N GLN A 115 1.60 5.27 6.76
CA GLN A 115 1.49 6.34 5.76
C GLN A 115 0.08 6.92 5.83
N LEU A 116 -0.05 8.04 6.53
CA LEU A 116 -1.26 8.84 6.63
C LEU A 116 -1.46 9.68 5.36
N HIS A 117 -2.65 10.27 5.22
CA HIS A 117 -2.93 11.22 4.15
C HIS A 117 -1.93 12.40 4.16
N PRO A 118 -1.52 12.95 2.99
CA PRO A 118 -0.50 14.00 2.92
C PRO A 118 -0.83 15.29 3.67
N THR A 119 -2.10 15.53 4.00
CA THR A 119 -2.54 16.70 4.78
C THR A 119 -2.16 16.62 6.26
N PHE A 120 -1.75 15.46 6.77
CA PHE A 120 -1.27 15.32 8.13
C PHE A 120 0.14 15.89 8.26
N LYS A 121 0.41 16.59 9.36
CA LYS A 121 1.79 16.90 9.74
C LYS A 121 2.51 15.58 10.03
N ASN A 122 3.65 15.38 9.36
CA ASN A 122 4.43 14.13 9.39
C ASN A 122 3.56 12.92 8.97
N PRO A 123 3.27 12.77 7.67
CA PRO A 123 2.36 11.74 7.18
C PRO A 123 2.98 10.34 7.22
N ILE A 124 4.31 10.22 7.29
CA ILE A 124 5.01 8.94 7.45
C ILE A 124 5.45 8.83 8.91
N ARG A 125 5.04 7.76 9.60
CA ARG A 125 5.34 7.54 11.03
C ARG A 125 5.70 6.09 11.27
N ALA A 126 6.88 5.87 11.85
CA ALA A 126 7.33 4.54 12.26
C ALA A 126 7.08 4.32 13.76
N ILE A 127 6.47 3.20 14.11
CA ILE A 127 6.24 2.75 15.50
C ILE A 127 7.01 1.46 15.72
N ILE A 128 7.79 1.41 16.81
CA ILE A 128 8.65 0.27 17.17
C ILE A 128 8.11 -0.47 18.40
N SER A 129 7.45 0.23 19.33
CA SER A 129 6.91 -0.41 20.53
C SER A 129 5.74 -1.34 20.17
N SER A 130 5.88 -2.60 20.57
CA SER A 130 4.86 -3.65 20.45
C SER A 130 3.90 -3.69 21.65
N ASP A 131 4.19 -2.97 22.73
CA ASP A 131 3.42 -2.99 24.00
C ASP A 131 1.94 -2.64 23.78
N ASP A 132 1.69 -1.70 22.86
CA ASP A 132 0.35 -1.24 22.46
C ASP A 132 -0.02 -1.72 21.04
N ASP A 133 0.44 -2.89 20.57
CA ASP A 133 0.17 -3.38 19.20
C ASP A 133 0.52 -2.35 18.11
N PHE A 134 1.70 -1.74 18.23
CA PHE A 134 2.20 -0.70 17.32
C PHE A 134 1.22 0.47 17.12
N LEU A 135 0.56 0.89 18.20
CA LEU A 135 -0.50 1.89 18.18
C LEU A 135 -0.06 3.24 17.60
N LEU A 136 -0.71 3.63 16.50
CA LEU A 136 -0.69 4.99 15.98
C LEU A 136 -1.84 5.81 16.58
N LYS A 137 -1.51 6.91 17.26
CA LYS A 137 -2.47 7.92 17.72
C LYS A 137 -2.41 9.16 16.83
N THR A 138 -3.56 9.59 16.30
CA THR A 138 -3.66 10.85 15.53
C THR A 138 -5.03 11.50 15.71
N ASN A 139 -5.20 12.73 15.22
CA ASN A 139 -6.49 13.42 15.21
C ASN A 139 -6.82 13.87 13.79
N GLY A 140 -8.05 13.65 13.35
CA GLY A 140 -8.50 13.97 12.00
C GLY A 140 -9.98 14.37 11.97
N TRP A 141 -10.41 14.92 10.86
CA TRP A 141 -11.79 15.39 10.64
C TRP A 141 -12.46 14.70 9.45
N GLY A 142 -11.71 13.92 8.68
CA GLY A 142 -12.20 13.22 7.51
C GLY A 142 -11.77 11.76 7.52
N GLU A 143 -12.50 10.97 6.75
CA GLU A 143 -12.26 9.56 6.49
C GLU A 143 -11.18 9.42 5.41
N PHE A 144 -10.33 8.41 5.50
CA PHE A 144 -9.24 8.20 4.54
C PHE A 144 -8.72 6.78 4.59
N ILE A 145 -8.01 6.36 3.54
CA ILE A 145 -7.25 5.12 3.55
C ILE A 145 -5.90 5.39 4.21
N ILE A 146 -5.59 4.67 5.28
CA ILE A 146 -4.24 4.57 5.82
C ILE A 146 -3.53 3.36 5.21
N LYS A 147 -2.26 3.53 4.85
CA LYS A 147 -1.39 2.43 4.44
C LYS A 147 -0.40 2.13 5.56
N ALA A 148 -0.03 0.88 5.74
CA ALA A 148 1.03 0.49 6.67
C ALA A 148 1.97 -0.53 6.01
N GLU A 149 3.24 -0.43 6.35
CA GLU A 149 4.24 -1.45 6.05
C GLU A 149 4.68 -2.09 7.37
N VAL A 150 4.47 -3.39 7.51
CA VAL A 150 4.91 -4.18 8.66
C VAL A 150 6.27 -4.78 8.30
N HIS A 151 7.31 -4.35 9.01
CA HIS A 151 8.68 -4.81 8.83
C HIS A 151 8.99 -5.83 9.91
N PHE A 152 9.46 -7.02 9.50
CA PHE A 152 9.81 -8.10 10.40
C PHE A 152 11.31 -8.09 10.71
N SER A 153 11.71 -8.71 11.82
CA SER A 153 13.09 -8.78 12.30
C SER A 153 13.96 -9.75 11.49
N SER A 154 13.35 -10.68 10.76
CA SER A 154 13.99 -11.63 9.86
C SER A 154 13.99 -11.14 8.41
N GLU A 155 14.61 -11.88 7.49
CA GLU A 155 14.72 -11.54 6.05
C GLU A 155 13.38 -11.59 5.28
N HIS A 156 12.23 -11.53 5.95
CA HIS A 156 10.94 -11.46 5.26
C HIS A 156 10.73 -10.08 4.62
N PRO A 157 10.19 -10.04 3.39
CA PRO A 157 9.81 -8.78 2.79
C PRO A 157 8.70 -8.10 3.61
N PRO A 158 8.65 -6.76 3.67
CA PRO A 158 7.61 -6.07 4.41
C PRO A 158 6.22 -6.40 3.89
N VAL A 159 5.27 -6.61 4.81
CA VAL A 159 3.86 -6.81 4.48
C VAL A 159 3.18 -5.46 4.36
N LYS A 160 2.47 -5.23 3.24
CA LYS A 160 1.74 -3.99 2.98
C LYS A 160 0.27 -4.17 3.33
N LEU A 161 -0.23 -3.33 4.24
CA LEU A 161 -1.61 -3.32 4.69
C LEU A 161 -2.29 -2.01 4.35
N ASN A 162 -3.60 -2.05 4.11
CA ASN A 162 -4.42 -0.86 3.92
C ASN A 162 -5.66 -0.95 4.81
N ARG A 163 -6.09 0.18 5.36
CA ARG A 163 -7.34 0.27 6.14
C ARG A 163 -8.07 1.55 5.80
N TYR A 164 -9.37 1.44 5.54
CA TYR A 164 -10.25 2.61 5.50
C TYR A 164 -10.59 3.02 6.93
N ILE A 165 -10.33 4.28 7.25
CA ILE A 165 -10.67 4.90 8.53
C ILE A 165 -11.99 5.62 8.36
N ASP A 166 -13.01 5.14 9.07
CA ASP A 166 -14.31 5.78 9.15
C ASP A 166 -14.62 6.23 10.59
N PHE A 167 -15.70 6.97 10.77
CA PHE A 167 -16.14 7.46 12.09
C PHE A 167 -17.33 6.69 12.68
N LYS A 168 -17.68 5.54 12.08
CA LYS A 168 -18.78 4.67 12.50
C LYS A 168 -18.30 3.41 13.22
N ALA A 169 -17.00 3.11 13.17
CA ALA A 169 -16.34 1.96 13.76
C ALA A 169 -16.47 1.84 15.28
#